data_AF-A0A5C7DPT4-F1
#
_entry.id   AF-A0A5C7DPT4-F1
#
_cell.length_a   1.000
_cell.length_b   1.000
_cell.length_c   1.000
_cell.angle_alpha   90.00
_cell.angle_beta   90.00
_cell.angle_gamma   90.00
#
_symmetry.space_group_name_H-M   'P 1'
#
loop_
_entity.id
_entity.type
_entity.pdbx_description
1 polymer ?
#
loop_
_entity_poly.entity_id
_entity_poly.type
_entity_poly.pdbx_seq_one_letter_code
_entity_poly.pdbx_strand_id
1 'polypeptide(L)'
;MISRLFIKNNTLIILVKHHVAYLELNHDNTKKTIKNLIKNYTLAKPSSNFTQVENIKILTEKNITKNFETKITTKQSFLELSNGKFTNNIQNIFLYEKFENIREAINNARK
;
A
#
# COMPACT_ATOMS: atom_id res chain seq x y z
N MET A 1 8.46 -12.83 -11.37
CA MET A 1 8.03 -13.15 -10.00
C MET A 1 9.23 -13.05 -9.04
N ILE A 2 10.12 -14.05 -8.98
CA ILE A 2 11.45 -13.95 -8.35
C ILE A 2 12.46 -13.44 -9.39
N SER A 3 13.42 -12.63 -8.98
CA SER A 3 14.46 -12.07 -9.85
C SER A 3 15.84 -12.64 -9.56
N ARG A 4 16.23 -12.69 -8.29
CA ARG A 4 17.55 -13.12 -7.81
C ARG A 4 17.41 -13.80 -6.47
N LEU A 5 18.31 -14.74 -6.22
CA LEU A 5 18.38 -15.48 -4.96
C LEU A 5 19.85 -15.63 -4.59
N PHE A 6 20.19 -15.27 -3.36
CA PHE A 6 21.56 -15.38 -2.86
C PHE A 6 21.56 -15.47 -1.33
N ILE A 7 22.65 -16.00 -0.80
CA ILE A 7 22.86 -16.17 0.64
C ILE A 7 23.87 -15.11 1.09
N LYS A 8 23.54 -14.38 2.16
CA LYS A 8 24.44 -13.41 2.79
C LYS A 8 24.21 -13.44 4.30
N ASN A 9 25.27 -13.55 5.09
CA ASN A 9 25.20 -13.56 6.56
C ASN A 9 24.15 -14.55 7.09
N ASN A 10 24.27 -15.82 6.68
CA ASN A 10 23.35 -16.91 7.05
C ASN A 10 21.87 -16.63 6.71
N THR A 11 21.60 -15.66 5.83
CA THR A 11 20.26 -15.25 5.42
C THR A 11 20.09 -15.52 3.94
N LEU A 12 19.09 -16.32 3.60
CA LEU A 12 18.62 -16.45 2.23
C LEU A 12 17.81 -15.21 1.85
N ILE A 13 18.33 -14.46 0.88
CA ILE A 13 17.66 -13.28 0.33
C ILE A 13 17.01 -13.67 -0.98
N ILE A 14 15.69 -13.51 -1.04
CA ILE A 14 14.87 -13.71 -2.24
C ILE A 14 14.44 -12.34 -2.72
N LEU A 15 14.98 -11.91 -3.85
CA LEU A 15 14.57 -10.68 -4.51
C LEU A 15 13.38 -10.96 -5.46
N VAL A 16 12.37 -10.11 -5.41
CA VAL A 16 11.17 -10.19 -6.26
C VAL A 16 10.94 -8.92 -7.06
N LYS A 17 10.43 -9.07 -8.28
CA LYS A 17 10.20 -7.93 -9.20
C LYS A 17 8.93 -7.13 -8.89
N HIS A 18 7.90 -7.79 -8.36
CA HIS A 18 6.56 -7.20 -8.21
C HIS A 18 6.10 -7.22 -6.75
N HIS A 19 5.29 -6.22 -6.36
CA HIS A 19 4.74 -6.10 -5.02
C HIS A 19 3.81 -7.28 -4.65
N VAL A 20 3.05 -7.81 -5.62
CA VAL A 20 2.16 -8.96 -5.39
C VAL A 20 2.98 -10.19 -4.97
N ALA A 21 4.07 -10.47 -5.68
CA ALA A 21 4.97 -11.56 -5.34
C ALA A 21 5.65 -11.35 -3.96
N TYR A 22 5.91 -10.10 -3.58
CA TYR A 22 6.39 -9.80 -2.23
C TYR A 22 5.33 -10.17 -1.19
N LEU A 23 4.07 -9.76 -1.37
CA LEU A 23 2.99 -10.07 -0.43
C LEU A 23 2.77 -11.58 -0.27
N GLU A 24 2.69 -12.31 -1.39
CA GLU A 24 2.46 -13.76 -1.39
C GLU A 24 3.59 -14.54 -0.70
N LEU A 25 4.85 -14.21 -1.03
CA LEU A 25 6.01 -14.89 -0.46
C LEU A 25 6.30 -14.45 0.97
N ASN A 26 5.99 -13.21 1.33
CA ASN A 26 6.27 -12.65 2.65
C ASN A 26 5.23 -13.04 3.71
N HIS A 27 4.12 -13.65 3.28
CA HIS A 27 3.11 -14.25 4.15
C HIS A 27 3.70 -15.37 5.04
N ASP A 28 3.26 -15.44 6.30
CA ASP A 28 3.89 -16.29 7.32
C ASP A 28 3.86 -17.78 6.97
N ASN A 29 2.72 -18.27 6.45
CA ASN A 29 2.61 -19.67 6.04
C ASN A 29 3.57 -20.00 4.90
N THR A 30 3.69 -19.12 3.91
CA THR A 30 4.59 -19.30 2.77
C THR A 30 6.05 -19.31 3.24
N LYS A 31 6.44 -18.37 4.11
CA LYS A 31 7.79 -18.36 4.71
C LYS A 31 8.10 -19.63 5.48
N LYS A 32 7.17 -20.15 6.28
CA LYS A 32 7.34 -21.40 7.03
C LYS A 32 7.54 -22.58 6.08
N THR A 33 6.74 -22.66 5.01
CA THR A 33 6.88 -23.69 3.98
C THR A 33 8.26 -23.63 3.32
N ILE A 34 8.73 -22.44 2.92
CA ILE A 34 10.06 -22.27 2.33
C ILE A 34 11.15 -22.73 3.30
N LYS A 35 11.07 -22.38 4.59
CA LYS A 35 12.03 -22.85 5.61
C LYS A 35 12.05 -24.37 5.71
N ASN A 36 10.88 -25.02 5.73
CA ASN A 36 10.78 -26.48 5.82
C ASN A 36 11.37 -27.16 4.57
N LEU A 37 11.11 -26.61 3.37
CA LEU A 37 11.67 -27.14 2.13
C LEU A 37 13.20 -27.04 2.11
N ILE A 38 13.76 -25.91 2.56
CA ILE A 38 15.21 -25.73 2.66
C ILE A 38 15.79 -26.74 3.66
N LYS A 39 15.17 -26.91 4.83
CA LYS A 39 15.62 -27.88 5.83
C LYS A 39 15.60 -29.31 5.30
N ASN A 40 14.54 -29.70 4.60
CA ASN A 40 14.45 -31.04 4.01
C ASN A 40 15.50 -31.22 2.90
N TYR A 41 15.76 -30.17 2.11
CA TYR A 41 16.79 -30.19 1.08
C TYR A 41 18.20 -30.31 1.67
N THR A 42 18.51 -29.62 2.76
CA THR A 42 19.84 -29.70 3.41
C THR A 42 20.09 -31.07 4.05
N LEU A 43 19.05 -31.73 4.56
CA LEU A 43 19.15 -33.12 5.01
C LEU A 43 19.52 -34.07 3.87
N ALA A 44 18.92 -33.89 2.68
CA ALA A 44 19.22 -34.70 1.51
C ALA A 44 20.57 -34.34 0.85
N LYS A 45 20.99 -33.07 0.93
CA LYS A 45 22.23 -32.55 0.34
C LYS A 45 23.01 -31.67 1.34
N PRO A 46 23.80 -32.30 2.22
CA PRO A 46 24.57 -31.59 3.26
C PRO A 46 25.68 -30.71 2.71
N SER A 47 26.19 -30.98 1.50
CA SER A 47 27.23 -30.16 0.85
C SER A 47 26.68 -28.89 0.19
N SER A 48 25.37 -28.64 0.27
CA SER A 48 24.78 -27.44 -0.34
C SER A 48 25.06 -26.18 0.48
N ASN A 49 25.14 -25.05 -0.22
CA ASN A 49 25.29 -23.73 0.41
C ASN A 49 24.11 -23.35 1.33
N PHE A 50 22.97 -24.06 1.21
CA PHE A 50 21.79 -23.84 2.02
C PHE A 50 21.92 -24.32 3.46
N THR A 51 22.93 -25.13 3.79
CA THR A 51 23.19 -25.57 5.16
C THR A 51 23.47 -24.42 6.12
N GLN A 52 24.02 -23.31 5.60
CA GLN A 52 24.34 -22.12 6.36
C GLN A 52 23.14 -21.16 6.52
N VAL A 53 21.97 -21.51 5.97
CA VAL A 53 20.79 -20.63 5.98
C VAL A 53 19.99 -20.82 7.28
N GLU A 54 19.98 -19.77 8.10
CA GLU A 54 19.18 -19.69 9.33
C GLU A 54 17.93 -18.84 9.13
N ASN A 55 18.06 -17.80 8.32
CA ASN A 55 17.03 -16.77 8.13
C ASN A 55 16.61 -16.67 6.67
N ILE A 56 15.37 -16.21 6.44
CA ILE A 56 14.85 -15.95 5.09
C ILE A 56 14.31 -14.52 5.06
N LYS A 57 14.76 -13.74 4.08
CA LYS A 57 14.28 -12.39 3.84
C LYS A 57 13.82 -12.26 2.40
N ILE A 58 12.57 -11.84 2.22
CA ILE A 58 12.03 -11.48 0.91
C ILE A 58 12.12 -9.97 0.78
N LEU A 59 12.65 -9.51 -0.35
CA LEU A 59 12.84 -8.10 -0.65
C LEU A 59 12.30 -7.82 -2.05
N THR A 60 11.68 -6.66 -2.23
CA THR A 60 11.40 -6.17 -3.58
C THR A 60 12.68 -5.62 -4.19
N GLU A 61 12.95 -5.96 -5.44
CA GLU A 61 13.89 -5.18 -6.23
C GLU A 61 13.33 -3.77 -6.33
N LYS A 62 14.01 -2.79 -5.72
CA LYS A 62 13.85 -1.42 -6.17
C LYS A 62 14.25 -1.44 -7.63
N ASN A 63 13.31 -1.22 -8.54
CA ASN A 63 13.63 -0.89 -9.92
C ASN A 63 14.59 0.29 -9.86
N ILE A 64 15.90 0.04 -10.07
CA ILE A 64 16.93 1.09 -10.12
C ILE A 64 16.63 2.09 -11.25
N THR A 65 15.73 1.73 -12.16
CA THR A 65 15.20 2.59 -13.21
C THR A 65 13.67 2.55 -13.22
N LYS A 66 13.09 3.37 -12.37
CA LYS A 66 12.37 4.55 -12.83
C LYS A 66 12.10 5.35 -11.57
N ASN A 67 12.54 6.60 -11.58
CA ASN A 67 11.76 7.65 -10.98
C ASN A 67 10.34 7.47 -11.52
N PHE A 68 9.52 6.68 -10.83
CA PHE A 68 8.20 7.20 -10.57
C PHE A 68 8.52 8.46 -9.78
N GLU A 69 8.75 9.55 -10.51
CA GLU A 69 8.00 10.74 -10.19
C GLU A 69 6.60 10.21 -9.95
N THR A 70 6.30 9.92 -8.68
CA THR A 70 5.03 10.36 -8.16
C THR A 70 5.03 11.83 -8.56
N LYS A 71 4.55 12.11 -9.78
CA LYS A 71 3.72 13.27 -9.98
C LYS A 71 2.69 13.07 -8.89
N ILE A 72 2.99 13.65 -7.73
CA ILE A 72 1.99 14.28 -6.93
C ILE A 72 1.43 15.28 -7.94
N THR A 73 0.53 14.80 -8.81
CA THR A 73 -0.61 15.59 -9.19
C THR A 73 -1.15 15.93 -7.83
N THR A 74 -0.75 17.10 -7.33
CA THR A 74 -1.51 17.81 -6.34
C THR A 74 -2.91 17.65 -6.89
N LYS A 75 -3.73 16.81 -6.24
CA LYS A 75 -5.15 16.81 -6.54
C LYS A 75 -5.47 18.27 -6.30
N GLN A 76 -5.64 19.03 -7.38
CA GLN A 76 -6.05 20.39 -7.32
C GLN A 76 -7.34 20.27 -6.53
N SER A 77 -7.31 20.70 -5.26
CA SER A 77 -8.49 20.62 -4.44
C SER A 77 -9.43 21.60 -5.08
N PHE A 78 -10.33 21.10 -5.93
CA PHE A 78 -11.45 21.88 -6.41
C PHE A 78 -12.36 22.04 -5.18
N LEU A 79 -11.98 22.96 -4.29
CA LEU A 79 -12.83 23.45 -3.23
C LEU A 79 -13.80 24.43 -3.91
N GLU A 80 -14.68 23.91 -4.75
CA GLU A 80 -15.75 24.70 -5.34
C GLU A 80 -16.75 24.99 -4.23
N LEU A 81 -16.79 26.25 -3.80
CA LEU A 81 -17.77 26.71 -2.83
C LEU A 81 -19.18 26.55 -3.41
N SER A 82 -20.11 26.05 -2.59
CA SER A 82 -21.50 25.86 -2.98
C SER A 82 -22.13 27.17 -3.48
N ASN A 83 -22.98 27.06 -4.50
CA ASN A 83 -23.62 28.22 -5.09
C ASN A 83 -24.78 28.81 -4.27
N GLY A 84 -25.20 28.16 -3.17
CA GLY A 84 -26.31 28.65 -2.34
C GLY A 84 -27.70 28.56 -2.98
N LYS A 85 -27.80 28.14 -4.26
CA LYS A 85 -29.05 28.09 -5.06
C LYS A 85 -29.86 26.81 -4.85
N PHE A 86 -29.89 26.29 -3.63
CA PHE A 86 -30.66 25.09 -3.28
C PHE A 86 -32.07 25.44 -2.83
N THR A 87 -33.06 24.59 -3.13
CA THR A 87 -34.47 24.77 -2.71
C THR A 87 -34.68 24.25 -1.29
N ASN A 88 -35.47 24.96 -0.48
CA ASN A 88 -35.83 24.54 0.88
C ASN A 88 -37.30 24.08 0.91
N ASN A 89 -37.53 22.77 1.08
CA ASN A 89 -38.87 22.18 1.10
C ASN A 89 -39.28 21.71 2.53
N ILE A 90 -38.59 22.19 3.56
CA ILE A 90 -38.81 21.77 4.94
C ILE A 90 -40.10 22.41 5.47
N GLN A 91 -41.03 21.58 5.95
CA GLN A 91 -42.31 22.05 6.51
C GLN A 91 -42.19 22.54 7.97
N ASN A 92 -41.18 22.04 8.71
CA ASN A 92 -40.94 22.44 10.08
C ASN A 92 -40.24 23.81 10.14
N ILE A 93 -40.89 24.80 10.75
CA ILE A 93 -40.45 26.20 10.80
C ILE A 93 -39.05 26.36 11.42
N PHE A 94 -38.78 25.68 12.53
CA PHE A 94 -37.48 25.79 13.22
C PHE A 94 -36.31 25.25 12.38
N LEU A 95 -36.54 24.16 11.66
CA LEU A 95 -35.54 23.59 10.76
C LEU A 95 -35.41 24.41 9.46
N TYR A 96 -36.52 24.99 9.00
CA TYR A 96 -36.52 25.89 7.85
C TYR A 96 -35.62 27.09 8.09
N GLU A 97 -35.76 27.76 9.25
CA GLU A 97 -34.91 28.91 9.62
C GLU A 97 -33.43 28.54 9.73
N LYS A 98 -33.11 27.40 10.36
CA LYS A 98 -31.72 26.92 10.44
C LYS A 98 -31.11 26.70 9.06
N PHE A 99 -31.88 26.18 8.11
CA PHE A 99 -31.43 25.96 6.75
C PHE A 99 -31.15 27.27 6.01
N GLU A 100 -32.02 28.28 6.19
CA GLU A 100 -31.81 29.62 5.63
C GLU A 100 -30.56 30.30 6.19
N ASN A 101 -30.30 30.17 7.50
CA ASN A 101 -29.09 30.70 8.12
C ASN A 101 -27.81 30.09 7.51
N ILE A 102 -27.84 28.80 7.17
CA ILE A 102 -26.72 28.13 6.48
C ILE A 102 -26.56 28.70 5.06
N ARG A 103 -27.68 28.94 4.34
CA ARG A 103 -27.64 29.57 3.01
C ARG A 103 -27.02 30.96 3.07
N GLU A 104 -27.38 31.75 4.07
CA GLU A 104 -26.83 33.09 4.27
C GLU A 104 -25.33 33.03 4.56
N ALA A 105 -24.89 32.12 5.45
CA ALA A 105 -23.47 31.92 5.74
C ALA A 105 -22.66 31.54 4.49
N ILE A 106 -23.21 30.66 3.63
CA ILE A 106 -22.58 30.28 2.36
C ILE A 106 -22.48 31.48 1.41
N ASN A 107 -23.53 32.31 1.30
CA ASN A 107 -23.52 33.49 0.44
C ASN A 107 -22.57 34.59 0.94
N ASN A 108 -22.49 34.78 2.26
CA ASN A 108 -21.59 35.76 2.87
C ASN A 108 -20.12 35.35 2.73
N ALA A 109 -19.80 34.06 2.83
CA ALA A 109 -18.44 33.55 2.63
C ALA A 109 -17.92 33.73 1.18
N ARG A 110 -18.77 34.15 0.24
CA ARG A 110 -18.41 34.44 -1.16
C ARG A 110 -18.26 35.93 -1.46
N LYS A 111 -18.70 36.83 -0.59
CA LYS A 111 -18.44 38.27 -0.71
C LYS A 111 -17.00 38.57 -0.36
#